data_AF-R0J4E2-F1
#
_entry.id   AF-R0J4E2-F1
#
_cell.length_a   1.000
_cell.length_b   1.000
_cell.length_c   1.000
_cell.angle_alpha   90.00
_cell.angle_beta   90.00
_cell.angle_gamma   90.00
#
_symmetry.space_group_name_H-M   'P 1'
#
loop_
_entity.id
_entity.type
_entity.pdbx_description
1 polymer ?
#
loop_
_entity_poly.entity_id
_entity_poly.type
_entity_poly.pdbx_seq_one_letter_code
_entity_poly.pdbx_strand_id
1 'polypeptide(L)'
;MDASTRLYKRLGEIPEDPNDPDSLDDLVVCAFGAFERYYLCWKTRAGEYKQDDYGLPPALKDWLYPSDGSTRDFDSLQVVFGRGEEYFASDKDGKVEHKEPEVRKQ
;
A
#
# COMPACT_ATOMS: atom_id res chain seq x y z
N MET A 1 -24.98 -10.16 -0.89
CA MET A 1 -23.61 -9.81 -0.46
C MET A 1 -22.96 -9.18 -1.66
N ASP A 2 -22.81 -7.85 -1.68
CA ASP A 2 -21.87 -7.27 -2.64
C ASP A 2 -20.49 -7.77 -2.25
N ALA A 3 -19.81 -8.43 -3.19
CA ALA A 3 -18.39 -8.71 -3.05
C ALA A 3 -17.74 -7.37 -2.75
N SER A 4 -16.97 -7.28 -1.68
CA SER A 4 -16.54 -5.99 -1.20
C SER A 4 -15.46 -5.44 -2.15
N THR A 5 -15.66 -4.21 -2.63
CA THR A 5 -14.97 -3.62 -3.80
C THR A 5 -14.14 -2.40 -3.43
N ARG A 6 -13.81 -2.21 -2.14
CA ARG A 6 -13.24 -0.96 -1.63
C ARG A 6 -11.99 -0.49 -2.39
N LEU A 7 -11.04 -1.40 -2.62
CA LEU A 7 -9.83 -1.09 -3.41
C LEU A 7 -10.19 -0.64 -4.83
N TYR A 8 -11.03 -1.39 -5.54
CA TYR A 8 -11.41 -1.07 -6.91
C TYR A 8 -12.20 0.24 -7.02
N LYS A 9 -13.08 0.50 -6.04
CA LYS A 9 -13.77 1.78 -5.94
C LYS A 9 -12.75 2.91 -5.78
N ARG A 10 -11.76 2.73 -4.90
CA ARG A 10 -10.74 3.76 -4.66
C ARG A 10 -9.84 3.99 -5.88
N LEU A 11 -9.43 2.92 -6.57
CA LEU A 11 -8.70 3.03 -7.83
C LEU A 11 -9.49 3.83 -8.87
N GLY A 12 -10.79 3.59 -8.99
CA GLY A 12 -11.66 4.35 -9.91
C GLY A 12 -11.92 5.81 -9.50
N GLU A 13 -11.50 6.23 -8.30
CA GLU A 13 -11.56 7.61 -7.84
C GLU A 13 -10.24 8.37 -8.04
N ILE A 14 -9.17 7.70 -8.50
CA ILE A 14 -7.91 8.35 -8.83
C ILE A 14 -8.09 9.10 -10.17
N PRO A 15 -7.76 10.41 -10.25
CA PRO A 15 -7.93 11.16 -11.49
C PRO A 15 -7.00 10.64 -12.61
N GLU A 16 -7.49 10.61 -13.85
CA GLU A 16 -6.77 10.10 -15.04
C GLU A 16 -6.72 11.11 -16.20
N ASP A 17 -7.03 12.40 -15.95
CA ASP A 17 -6.95 13.43 -16.99
C ASP A 17 -5.48 13.71 -17.35
N PRO A 18 -5.06 13.49 -18.61
CA PRO A 18 -3.67 13.69 -19.02
C PRO A 18 -3.17 15.14 -18.91
N ASN A 19 -4.07 16.12 -18.77
CA ASN A 19 -3.73 17.53 -18.61
C ASN A 19 -3.80 18.02 -17.15
N ASP A 20 -4.28 17.18 -16.23
CA ASP A 20 -4.38 17.52 -14.82
C ASP A 20 -3.09 17.10 -14.07
N PRO A 21 -2.35 18.05 -13.47
CA PRO A 21 -1.14 17.73 -12.70
C PRO A 21 -1.39 16.76 -11.53
N ASP A 22 -2.61 16.70 -11.00
CA ASP A 22 -2.98 15.84 -9.87
C ASP A 22 -3.33 14.40 -10.28
N SER A 23 -3.50 14.15 -11.59
CA SER A 23 -3.85 12.84 -12.13
C SER A 23 -2.71 11.83 -12.03
N LEU A 24 -3.07 10.56 -12.11
CA LEU A 24 -2.16 9.42 -12.08
C LEU A 24 -1.16 9.51 -13.24
N ASP A 25 0.12 9.36 -12.89
CA ASP A 25 1.20 9.14 -13.84
C ASP A 25 1.71 7.70 -13.75
N ASP A 26 1.99 7.23 -12.53
CA ASP A 26 2.50 5.88 -12.30
C ASP A 26 1.91 5.25 -11.03
N LEU A 27 1.49 3.99 -11.11
CA LEU A 27 1.00 3.22 -9.97
C LEU A 27 2.16 2.41 -9.38
N VAL A 28 2.79 2.99 -8.35
CA VAL A 28 4.01 2.48 -7.73
C VAL A 28 3.73 1.21 -6.91
N VAL A 29 2.72 1.25 -6.05
CA VAL A 29 2.30 0.10 -5.23
C VAL A 29 0.79 -0.04 -5.26
N CYS A 30 0.33 -1.26 -5.52
CA CYS A 30 -1.05 -1.69 -5.32
C CYS A 30 -1.06 -3.03 -4.60
N ALA A 31 -1.27 -3.00 -3.28
CA ALA A 31 -1.26 -4.19 -2.44
C ALA A 31 -2.67 -4.44 -1.88
N PHE A 32 -3.21 -5.64 -2.10
CA PHE A 32 -4.51 -6.07 -1.58
C PHE A 32 -4.34 -7.30 -0.69
N GLY A 33 -4.94 -7.27 0.50
CA GLY A 33 -4.87 -8.33 1.49
C GLY A 33 -6.24 -8.85 1.90
N ALA A 34 -6.25 -9.75 2.89
CA ALA A 34 -7.50 -10.23 3.49
C ALA A 34 -8.31 -9.07 4.11
N PHE A 35 -9.62 -9.29 4.27
CA PHE A 35 -10.54 -8.35 4.94
C PHE A 35 -10.56 -6.93 4.33
N GLU A 36 -10.46 -6.83 3.00
CA GLU A 36 -10.39 -5.56 2.25
C GLU A 36 -9.18 -4.69 2.50
N ARG A 37 -8.18 -5.20 3.23
CA ARG A 37 -6.96 -4.44 3.50
C ARG A 37 -6.32 -4.04 2.18
N TYR A 38 -5.89 -2.78 2.08
CA TYR A 38 -5.06 -2.37 0.97
C TYR A 38 -4.09 -1.26 1.35
N TYR A 39 -3.06 -1.14 0.52
CA TYR A 39 -2.18 0.01 0.45
C TYR A 39 -1.96 0.39 -1.00
N LEU A 40 -2.02 1.68 -1.27
CA LEU A 40 -1.76 2.31 -2.56
C LEU A 40 -0.64 3.34 -2.39
N CYS A 41 0.28 3.34 -3.35
CA CYS A 41 1.21 4.43 -3.57
C CYS A 41 1.25 4.72 -5.07
N TRP A 42 1.15 5.99 -5.45
CA TRP A 42 1.20 6.39 -6.85
C TRP A 42 1.87 7.74 -6.99
N LYS A 43 2.39 7.98 -8.19
CA LYS A 43 2.96 9.25 -8.61
C LYS A 43 1.95 10.03 -9.44
N THR A 44 1.86 11.32 -9.19
CA THR A 44 1.06 12.24 -10.00
C THR A 44 1.86 12.75 -11.19
N ARG A 45 1.16 13.35 -12.17
CA ARG A 45 1.82 13.98 -13.34
C ARG A 45 2.69 15.17 -12.97
N ALA A 46 2.44 15.81 -11.82
CA ALA A 46 3.33 16.82 -11.23
C ALA A 46 4.60 16.24 -10.59
N GLY A 47 4.70 14.91 -10.48
CA GLY A 47 5.82 14.21 -9.87
C GLY A 47 5.71 14.02 -8.36
N GLU A 48 4.56 14.33 -7.76
CA GLU A 48 4.30 14.13 -6.33
C GLU A 48 3.88 12.69 -6.05
N TYR A 49 4.26 12.15 -4.89
CA TYR A 49 3.77 10.84 -4.45
C TYR A 49 2.55 11.02 -3.55
N LYS A 50 1.51 10.24 -3.84
CA LYS A 50 0.31 10.11 -3.02
C LYS A 50 0.23 8.68 -2.48
N GLN A 51 -0.38 8.54 -1.32
CA GLN A 51 -0.58 7.27 -0.64
C GLN A 51 -2.02 7.18 -0.16
N ASP A 52 -2.56 5.97 -0.10
CA ASP A 52 -3.85 5.70 0.52
C ASP A 52 -3.88 4.28 1.10
N ASP A 53 -4.63 4.09 2.17
CA ASP A 53 -4.64 2.84 2.91
C ASP A 53 -5.97 2.52 3.57
N TYR A 54 -6.22 1.23 3.75
CA TYR A 54 -7.33 0.76 4.58
C TYR A 54 -6.94 -0.49 5.35
N GLY A 55 -7.21 -0.47 6.66
CA GLY A 55 -7.12 -1.65 7.51
C GLY A 55 -5.70 -2.21 7.69
N LEU A 56 -4.66 -1.38 7.56
CA LEU A 56 -3.27 -1.81 7.75
C LEU A 56 -3.00 -2.26 9.20
N PRO A 57 -2.16 -3.29 9.41
CA PRO A 57 -1.64 -3.60 10.73
C PRO A 57 -0.88 -2.39 11.29
N PRO A 58 -0.99 -2.07 12.59
CA PRO A 58 -0.36 -0.89 13.17
C PRO A 58 1.15 -0.78 12.89
N ALA A 59 1.88 -1.88 13.05
CA ALA A 59 3.33 -1.90 12.78
C ALA A 59 3.68 -1.62 11.30
N LEU A 60 2.86 -2.06 10.35
CA LEU A 60 3.03 -1.72 8.94
C LEU A 60 2.68 -0.26 8.68
N LYS A 61 1.60 0.25 9.29
CA LYS A 61 1.18 1.65 9.15
C LYS A 61 2.26 2.60 9.71
N ASP A 62 2.78 2.34 10.90
CA ASP A 62 3.84 3.15 11.50
C ASP A 62 5.13 3.10 10.65
N TRP A 63 5.40 1.96 10.02
CA TRP A 63 6.52 1.85 9.10
C TRP A 63 6.28 2.68 7.83
N LEU A 64 5.12 2.58 7.17
CA LEU A 64 4.81 3.32 5.94
C LEU A 64 4.63 4.84 6.15
N TYR A 65 4.20 5.26 7.34
CA TYR A 65 3.96 6.66 7.71
C TYR A 65 4.81 7.07 8.93
N PRO A 66 6.12 7.32 8.74
CA PRO A 66 7.01 7.69 9.84
C PRO A 66 6.52 8.94 10.57
N SER A 67 6.49 8.90 11.91
CA SER A 67 6.04 10.02 12.74
C SER A 67 7.09 11.14 12.90
N ASP A 68 8.32 10.90 12.43
CA ASP A 68 9.42 11.86 12.47
C ASP A 68 9.40 12.86 11.29
N GLY A 69 8.40 12.78 10.42
CA GLY A 69 8.24 13.63 9.24
C GLY A 69 9.09 13.21 8.05
N SER A 70 9.85 12.11 8.15
CA SER A 70 10.48 11.48 7.00
C SER A 70 9.46 10.74 6.14
N THR A 71 9.84 10.43 4.91
CA THR A 71 9.06 9.60 3.99
C THR A 71 9.86 8.38 3.59
N ARG A 72 9.17 7.31 3.20
CA ARG A 72 9.81 6.15 2.57
C ARG A 72 10.34 6.50 1.19
N ASP A 73 11.28 5.70 0.72
CA ASP A 73 11.74 5.80 -0.66
C ASP A 73 10.72 5.12 -1.58
N PHE A 74 9.80 5.92 -2.12
CA PHE A 74 8.70 5.40 -2.93
C PHE A 74 9.17 4.71 -4.22
N ASP A 75 10.28 5.16 -4.81
CA ASP A 75 10.81 4.57 -6.05
C ASP A 75 11.26 3.10 -5.89
N SER A 76 11.68 2.72 -4.68
CA SER A 76 12.04 1.33 -4.35
C SER A 76 11.03 0.62 -3.46
N LEU A 77 9.91 1.27 -3.12
CA LEU A 77 8.94 0.75 -2.18
C LEU A 77 8.20 -0.47 -2.75
N GLN A 78 8.15 -1.52 -1.94
CA GLN A 78 7.37 -2.73 -2.18
C GLN A 78 6.52 -3.02 -0.95
N VAL A 79 5.26 -3.40 -1.16
CA VAL A 79 4.35 -3.87 -0.11
C VAL A 79 3.60 -5.08 -0.64
N VAL A 80 3.60 -6.16 0.14
CA VAL A 80 2.94 -7.43 -0.20
C VAL A 80 2.19 -7.93 1.02
N PHE A 81 0.92 -8.32 0.81
CA PHE A 81 0.13 -9.04 1.81
C PHE A 81 0.20 -10.53 1.53
N GLY A 82 0.46 -11.32 2.58
CA GLY A 82 0.45 -12.77 2.54
C GLY A 82 -0.92 -13.33 2.96
N ARG A 83 -0.92 -14.54 3.53
CA ARG A 83 -2.14 -15.16 4.05
C ARG A 83 -2.49 -14.54 5.41
N GLY A 84 -3.79 -14.31 5.65
CA GLY A 84 -4.25 -13.86 6.96
C GLY A 84 -3.68 -12.48 7.30
N GLU A 85 -2.89 -12.41 8.35
CA GLU A 85 -2.23 -11.19 8.83
C GLU A 85 -0.79 -11.02 8.32
N GLU A 86 -0.29 -11.93 7.51
CA GLU A 86 1.07 -11.85 6.96
C GLU A 86 1.24 -10.62 6.06
N TYR A 87 2.40 -9.98 6.19
CA TYR A 87 2.81 -8.90 5.29
C TYR A 87 4.32 -8.78 5.21
N PHE A 88 4.77 -8.17 4.13
CA PHE A 88 6.14 -7.74 3.90
C PHE A 88 6.12 -6.36 3.28
N ALA A 89 6.96 -5.45 3.78
CA ALA A 89 7.23 -4.18 3.13
C ALA A 89 8.72 -3.86 3.17
N SER A 90 9.22 -3.27 2.10
CA SER A 90 10.63 -2.87 2.00
C SER A 90 10.81 -1.70 1.05
N ASP A 91 11.82 -0.89 1.31
CA ASP A 91 12.41 0.05 0.38
C ASP A 91 13.94 -0.11 0.44
N LYS A 92 14.68 0.78 -0.23
CA LYS A 92 16.16 0.78 -0.21
C LYS A 92 16.76 1.02 1.19
N ASP A 93 16.01 1.60 2.11
CA ASP A 93 16.48 2.03 3.43
C ASP A 93 16.10 1.05 4.54
N GLY A 94 15.21 0.09 4.28
CA GLY A 94 14.92 -0.99 5.22
C GLY A 94 13.74 -1.87 4.85
N LYS A 95 13.33 -2.72 5.80
CA LYS A 95 12.16 -3.60 5.65
C LYS A 95 11.46 -3.88 6.97
N VAL A 96 10.19 -4.27 6.88
CA VAL A 96 9.37 -4.79 7.97
C VAL A 96 8.58 -6.01 7.46
N GLU A 97 8.44 -7.04 8.30
CA GLU A 97 7.64 -8.23 7.94
C GLU A 97 6.92 -8.80 9.16
N HIS A 98 5.77 -9.41 8.89
CA HIS A 98 5.05 -10.27 9.82
C HIS A 98 4.77 -11.61 9.15
N LYS A 99 5.20 -12.68 9.80
CA LYS A 99 4.93 -14.07 9.39
C LYS A 99 4.08 -14.73 10.46
N GLU A 100 3.01 -15.39 10.07
CA GLU A 100 2.23 -16.19 11.00
C GLU A 100 3.04 -17.45 11.36
N PRO A 101 3.01 -17.92 12.61
CA PRO A 101 3.67 -19.17 12.98
C PRO A 101 3.11 -20.32 12.15
N GLU A 102 3.99 -21.14 11.57
CA GLU A 102 3.55 -22.35 10.88
C GLU A 102 2.76 -23.23 11.86
N VAL A 103 1.48 -23.45 11.57
CA VAL A 103 0.68 -24.45 12.28
C VAL A 103 1.26 -25.81 11.93
N ARG A 104 2.15 -26.34 12.77
CA ARG A 104 2.59 -27.73 12.69
C ARG A 104 1.36 -28.60 12.87
N LYS A 105 0.86 -29.17 11.78
CA LYS A 105 -0.10 -30.28 11.85
C LYS A 105 0.63 -31.44 12.53
N GLN A 106 0.24 -31.75 13.77
CA GLN A 106 0.59 -33.01 14.43
C GLN A 106 -0.12 -34.17 13.74
#